data_AF-A0A521RMN2-F1
#
_entry.id   AF-A0A521RMN2-F1
#
_cell.length_a   1.000
_cell.length_b   1.000
_cell.length_c   1.000
_cell.angle_alpha   90.00
_cell.angle_beta   90.00
_cell.angle_gamma   90.00
#
_symmetry.space_group_name_H-M   'P 1'
#
loop_
_entity.id
_entity.type
_entity.pdbx_description
1 polymer ?
#
loop_
_entity_poly.entity_id
_entity_poly.type
_entity_poly.pdbx_seq_one_letter_code
_entity_poly.pdbx_strand_id
1 'polypeptide(L)'
;MDDFQVDVLVVGAGNAAACAALAARETGASVAMLEAAPEEERGGNSTYTAGAMRVVFHGVDDLVQLYDLTEDEKRDVDFGSYTADQYLDDMGRVTNYRCDPELTDILIGRSFETMKWMRSKGVRFQPSYGRQAFKVNGKYKFWGGLAVEAWGGGPGLVDLEHKAAVKAGIPIHYETAAVSLIEEDGVVRGVIARHKGRKVKIGAKAVVLACGGFESNAEMRTRYLGPTWDLAKVRGTRFNTGAGINMALAIGAKPHGNWSGSHAVGWDMNAPEFGDLDVGDNFQKHSYPLGIMVNANGLRFVDEGADFRNYTYAKYGAVILSQPQQFAWQIFDSKVLDKLRDEYRIKRMTKVRADTIEELAKKLEGVDEQQFLKTIKEWNAAVMTEVPFNPAIKDGRGTRGLAVPKTNWANTIDQGPFEAYAVTCGLTFTFGGLKITNEGEVEGSDGHVIPGLFAAGELVGGLFYHNYPGGTGLVSGAVLGKLAGDGAGKYAAGKN
;
A
#
# COMPACT_ATOMS: atom_id res chain seq x y z
N MET A 1 -25.70 -20.56 0.11
CA MET A 1 -24.83 -21.25 1.08
C MET A 1 -25.65 -21.54 2.32
N ASP A 2 -25.55 -22.76 2.87
CA ASP A 2 -26.15 -23.14 4.16
C ASP A 2 -25.09 -23.13 5.26
N ASP A 3 -25.51 -23.38 6.51
CA ASP A 3 -24.60 -23.46 7.65
C ASP A 3 -23.64 -24.64 7.48
N PHE A 4 -22.35 -24.42 7.76
CA PHE A 4 -21.30 -25.45 7.64
C PHE A 4 -20.21 -25.26 8.70
N GLN A 5 -19.29 -26.23 8.78
CA GLN A 5 -18.14 -26.19 9.68
C GLN A 5 -16.84 -26.48 8.96
N VAL A 6 -15.76 -25.84 9.40
CA VAL A 6 -14.38 -26.09 8.96
C VAL A 6 -13.44 -26.06 10.17
N ASP A 7 -12.21 -26.51 10.01
CA ASP A 7 -11.20 -26.38 11.06
C ASP A 7 -10.74 -24.91 11.17
N VAL A 8 -10.40 -24.29 10.04
CA VAL A 8 -9.95 -22.89 9.96
C VAL A 8 -10.83 -22.10 8.99
N LEU A 9 -11.41 -21.02 9.46
CA LEU A 9 -12.16 -20.08 8.64
C LEU A 9 -11.37 -18.79 8.46
N VAL A 10 -11.09 -18.40 7.22
CA VAL A 10 -10.40 -17.15 6.91
C VAL A 10 -11.40 -16.11 6.42
N VAL A 11 -11.42 -14.94 7.05
CA VAL A 11 -12.29 -13.82 6.67
C VAL A 11 -11.47 -12.83 5.85
N GLY A 12 -11.89 -12.61 4.60
CA GLY A 12 -11.20 -11.87 3.55
C GLY A 12 -10.71 -12.79 2.42
N ALA A 13 -10.47 -12.23 1.25
CA ALA A 13 -9.78 -12.92 0.15
C ALA A 13 -8.68 -12.07 -0.51
N GLY A 14 -8.00 -11.20 0.23
CA GLY A 14 -6.78 -10.53 -0.24
C GLY A 14 -5.52 -11.39 -0.05
N ASN A 15 -4.35 -10.84 -0.38
CA ASN A 15 -3.05 -11.51 -0.26
C ASN A 15 -2.81 -12.14 1.13
N ALA A 16 -3.07 -11.38 2.21
CA ALA A 16 -2.96 -11.91 3.57
C ALA A 16 -3.87 -13.12 3.82
N ALA A 17 -5.10 -13.06 3.33
CA ALA A 17 -6.09 -14.12 3.52
C ALA A 17 -5.74 -15.36 2.72
N ALA A 18 -5.32 -15.21 1.46
CA ALA A 18 -4.88 -16.34 0.65
C ALA A 18 -3.62 -17.01 1.23
N CYS A 19 -2.67 -16.22 1.71
CA CYS A 19 -1.49 -16.74 2.40
C CYS A 19 -1.86 -17.50 3.68
N ALA A 20 -2.78 -16.96 4.49
CA ALA A 20 -3.28 -17.63 5.69
C ALA A 20 -4.01 -18.94 5.37
N ALA A 21 -4.86 -18.93 4.36
CA ALA A 21 -5.63 -20.11 3.97
C ALA A 21 -4.73 -21.24 3.46
N LEU A 22 -3.76 -20.91 2.61
CA LEU A 22 -2.79 -21.88 2.09
C LEU A 22 -1.90 -22.45 3.20
N ALA A 23 -1.40 -21.62 4.11
CA ALA A 23 -0.57 -22.05 5.23
C ALA A 23 -1.36 -22.96 6.21
N ALA A 24 -2.58 -22.56 6.57
CA ALA A 24 -3.47 -23.40 7.38
C ALA A 24 -3.76 -24.75 6.70
N ARG A 25 -3.94 -24.76 5.38
CA ARG A 25 -4.19 -26.00 4.62
C ARG A 25 -3.00 -26.96 4.66
N GLU A 26 -1.76 -26.46 4.74
CA GLU A 26 -0.56 -27.28 4.86
C GLU A 26 -0.45 -28.02 6.20
N THR A 27 -1.18 -27.58 7.24
CA THR A 27 -1.25 -28.32 8.51
C THR A 27 -2.19 -29.54 8.44
N GLY A 28 -2.93 -29.68 7.35
CA GLY A 28 -3.97 -30.71 7.15
C GLY A 28 -5.37 -30.23 7.52
N ALA A 29 -5.55 -28.99 7.97
CA ALA A 29 -6.85 -28.43 8.31
C ALA A 29 -7.80 -28.35 7.09
N SER A 30 -9.10 -28.54 7.33
CA SER A 30 -10.13 -28.08 6.40
C SER A 30 -10.25 -26.55 6.49
N VAL A 31 -10.24 -25.88 5.35
CA VAL A 31 -10.17 -24.41 5.29
C VAL A 31 -11.24 -23.88 4.35
N ALA A 32 -11.86 -22.74 4.69
CA ALA A 32 -12.70 -21.96 3.79
C ALA A 32 -12.38 -20.46 3.91
N MET A 33 -12.60 -19.71 2.83
CA MET A 33 -12.43 -18.25 2.78
C MET A 33 -13.78 -17.55 2.55
N LEU A 34 -14.00 -16.41 3.22
CA LEU A 34 -15.18 -15.56 3.01
C LEU A 34 -14.76 -14.22 2.41
N GLU A 35 -15.40 -13.79 1.34
CA GLU A 35 -15.18 -12.49 0.72
C GLU A 35 -16.49 -11.71 0.65
N ALA A 36 -16.48 -10.47 1.14
CA ALA A 36 -17.65 -9.60 1.10
C ALA A 36 -17.95 -9.11 -0.33
N ALA A 37 -16.91 -8.91 -1.13
CA ALA A 37 -17.01 -8.51 -2.52
C ALA A 37 -17.59 -9.63 -3.41
N PRO A 38 -18.22 -9.26 -4.54
CA PRO A 38 -18.48 -10.22 -5.62
C PRO A 38 -17.15 -10.64 -6.28
N GLU A 39 -17.19 -11.71 -7.06
CA GLU A 39 -15.98 -12.33 -7.62
C GLU A 39 -15.21 -11.40 -8.56
N GLU A 40 -15.91 -10.53 -9.29
CA GLU A 40 -15.34 -9.52 -10.18
C GLU A 40 -14.59 -8.39 -9.46
N GLU A 41 -14.90 -8.13 -8.18
CA GLU A 41 -14.25 -7.11 -7.34
C GLU A 41 -13.35 -7.74 -6.25
N ARG A 42 -12.97 -9.03 -6.42
CA ARG A 42 -12.23 -9.82 -5.42
C ARG A 42 -10.82 -9.30 -5.12
N GLY A 43 -10.26 -9.76 -4.00
CA GLY A 43 -8.85 -9.55 -3.63
C GLY A 43 -8.58 -8.34 -2.73
N GLY A 44 -9.65 -7.60 -2.40
CA GLY A 44 -9.56 -6.36 -1.62
C GLY A 44 -8.57 -5.37 -2.22
N ASN A 45 -7.87 -4.61 -1.37
CA ASN A 45 -6.86 -3.67 -1.85
C ASN A 45 -5.67 -4.32 -2.56
N SER A 46 -5.42 -5.61 -2.35
CA SER A 46 -4.28 -6.30 -2.98
C SER A 46 -4.38 -6.22 -4.51
N THR A 47 -5.60 -6.34 -5.05
CA THR A 47 -5.90 -6.24 -6.48
C THR A 47 -5.59 -4.86 -7.07
N TYR A 48 -5.74 -3.79 -6.30
CA TYR A 48 -5.55 -2.41 -6.79
C TYR A 48 -4.08 -1.96 -6.75
N THR A 49 -3.17 -2.81 -6.28
CA THR A 49 -1.77 -2.44 -6.14
C THR A 49 -0.96 -2.61 -7.43
N ALA A 50 0.20 -1.96 -7.45
CA ALA A 50 1.28 -2.24 -8.39
C ALA A 50 1.84 -3.67 -8.30
N GLY A 51 1.67 -4.36 -7.17
CA GLY A 51 2.33 -5.65 -6.92
C GLY A 51 3.78 -5.56 -6.44
N ALA A 52 4.28 -4.40 -6.02
CA ALA A 52 5.67 -4.28 -5.55
C ALA A 52 5.91 -4.99 -4.20
N MET A 53 6.97 -5.78 -4.10
CA MET A 53 7.28 -6.63 -2.94
C MET A 53 8.68 -6.31 -2.39
N ARG A 54 8.77 -5.74 -1.19
CA ARG A 54 10.05 -5.41 -0.56
C ARG A 54 10.59 -6.60 0.25
N VAL A 55 11.72 -7.15 -0.18
CA VAL A 55 12.34 -8.31 0.47
C VAL A 55 13.81 -8.09 0.73
N VAL A 56 14.35 -8.79 1.72
CA VAL A 56 15.79 -8.89 1.92
C VAL A 56 16.43 -9.68 0.78
N PHE A 57 17.53 -9.18 0.23
CA PHE A 57 18.37 -9.89 -0.77
C PHE A 57 19.81 -9.36 -0.76
N HIS A 58 20.77 -10.21 -1.08
CA HIS A 58 22.21 -9.90 -1.11
C HIS A 58 22.80 -9.79 -2.51
N GLY A 59 21.99 -10.00 -3.55
CA GLY A 59 22.40 -9.82 -4.93
C GLY A 59 21.50 -10.57 -5.92
N VAL A 60 21.97 -10.66 -7.16
CA VAL A 60 21.25 -11.36 -8.24
C VAL A 60 21.03 -12.85 -7.93
N ASP A 61 21.97 -13.51 -7.24
CA ASP A 61 21.90 -14.94 -6.92
C ASP A 61 20.74 -15.29 -5.97
N ASP A 62 20.32 -14.35 -5.12
CA ASP A 62 19.09 -14.48 -4.34
C ASP A 62 17.87 -14.29 -5.24
N LEU A 63 17.84 -13.20 -6.00
CA LEU A 63 16.67 -12.80 -6.78
C LEU A 63 16.27 -13.82 -7.87
N VAL A 64 17.24 -14.53 -8.45
CA VAL A 64 16.96 -15.61 -9.42
C VAL A 64 16.24 -16.81 -8.81
N GLN A 65 16.15 -16.92 -7.47
CA GLN A 65 15.31 -17.92 -6.80
C GLN A 65 13.83 -17.52 -6.81
N LEU A 66 13.53 -16.23 -6.98
CA LEU A 66 12.17 -15.68 -6.98
C LEU A 66 11.60 -15.56 -8.41
N TYR A 67 12.44 -15.33 -9.40
CA TYR A 67 12.05 -15.21 -10.81
C TYR A 67 13.18 -15.59 -11.75
N ASP A 68 12.82 -15.97 -12.97
CA ASP A 68 13.77 -16.45 -13.96
C ASP A 68 14.35 -15.27 -14.75
N LEU A 69 15.68 -15.27 -14.92
CA LEU A 69 16.43 -14.31 -15.75
C LEU A 69 17.32 -15.07 -16.73
N THR A 70 17.35 -14.62 -17.98
CA THR A 70 18.33 -15.06 -18.97
C THR A 70 19.75 -14.60 -18.61
N GLU A 71 20.77 -15.25 -19.17
CA GLU A 71 22.17 -14.85 -18.94
C GLU A 71 22.50 -13.45 -19.47
N ASP A 72 21.77 -12.97 -20.48
CA ASP A 72 21.91 -11.60 -20.98
C ASP A 72 21.27 -10.61 -20.01
N GLU A 73 20.08 -10.90 -19.50
CA GLU A 73 19.44 -10.07 -18.47
C GLU A 73 20.29 -9.96 -17.21
N LYS A 74 20.91 -11.06 -16.75
CA LYS A 74 21.83 -11.05 -15.60
C LYS A 74 23.04 -10.13 -15.82
N ARG A 75 23.55 -10.03 -17.04
CA ARG A 75 24.70 -9.15 -17.38
C ARG A 75 24.29 -7.67 -17.39
N ASP A 76 23.06 -7.40 -17.78
CA ASP A 76 22.52 -6.06 -17.99
C ASP A 76 21.86 -5.45 -16.74
N VAL A 77 21.80 -6.17 -15.62
CA VAL A 77 21.24 -5.69 -14.35
C VAL A 77 22.31 -5.47 -13.28
N ASP A 78 22.03 -4.50 -12.42
CA ASP A 78 22.71 -4.28 -11.14
C ASP A 78 21.62 -4.04 -10.09
N PHE A 79 21.22 -5.12 -9.42
CA PHE A 79 20.21 -5.08 -8.36
C PHE A 79 20.73 -4.47 -7.06
N GLY A 80 22.05 -4.37 -6.88
CA GLY A 80 22.66 -4.08 -5.59
C GLY A 80 22.28 -5.13 -4.54
N SER A 81 22.09 -4.68 -3.30
CA SER A 81 21.60 -5.47 -2.18
C SER A 81 20.60 -4.66 -1.37
N TYR A 82 19.72 -5.35 -0.66
CA TYR A 82 18.86 -4.77 0.37
C TYR A 82 18.87 -5.70 1.58
N THR A 83 19.74 -5.41 2.55
CA THR A 83 19.98 -6.27 3.72
C THR A 83 18.90 -6.09 4.80
N ALA A 84 18.86 -7.00 5.76
CA ALA A 84 17.99 -6.88 6.93
C ALA A 84 18.23 -5.56 7.69
N ASP A 85 19.49 -5.15 7.88
CA ASP A 85 19.85 -3.89 8.55
C ASP A 85 19.32 -2.67 7.78
N GLN A 86 19.45 -2.67 6.44
CA GLN A 86 18.90 -1.60 5.61
C GLN A 86 17.38 -1.53 5.71
N TYR A 87 16.71 -2.69 5.79
CA TYR A 87 15.27 -2.75 5.99
C TYR A 87 14.86 -2.24 7.38
N LEU A 88 15.58 -2.64 8.42
CA LEU A 88 15.32 -2.18 9.78
C LEU A 88 15.53 -0.67 9.91
N ASP A 89 16.60 -0.13 9.32
CA ASP A 89 16.88 1.31 9.30
C ASP A 89 15.76 2.08 8.58
N ASP A 90 15.32 1.60 7.41
CA ASP A 90 14.21 2.22 6.68
C ASP A 90 12.90 2.17 7.48
N MET A 91 12.57 1.03 8.11
CA MET A 91 11.40 0.89 8.98
C MET A 91 11.46 1.86 10.17
N GLY A 92 12.58 1.87 10.90
CA GLY A 92 12.79 2.76 12.04
C GLY A 92 12.69 4.22 11.63
N ARG A 93 13.44 4.63 10.61
CA ARG A 93 13.44 6.03 10.13
C ARG A 93 12.06 6.52 9.69
N VAL A 94 11.30 5.76 8.88
CA VAL A 94 10.02 6.25 8.36
C VAL A 94 8.91 6.24 9.42
N THR A 95 9.02 5.36 10.41
CA THR A 95 8.07 5.22 11.52
C THR A 95 8.44 6.02 12.76
N ASN A 96 9.54 6.77 12.73
CA ASN A 96 10.14 7.43 13.90
C ASN A 96 10.42 6.43 15.05
N TYR A 97 10.91 5.24 14.72
CA TYR A 97 11.24 4.14 15.63
C TYR A 97 10.06 3.70 16.51
N ARG A 98 8.83 3.86 16.00
CA ARG A 98 7.60 3.41 16.68
C ARG A 98 7.13 2.03 16.24
N CYS A 99 7.63 1.50 15.14
CA CYS A 99 7.30 0.14 14.71
C CYS A 99 7.59 -0.89 15.81
N ASP A 100 6.67 -1.84 16.00
CA ASP A 100 6.82 -2.92 16.95
C ASP A 100 8.04 -3.77 16.58
N PRO A 101 9.02 -3.92 17.48
CA PRO A 101 10.30 -4.55 17.15
C PRO A 101 10.16 -6.04 16.82
N GLU A 102 9.25 -6.77 17.49
CA GLU A 102 9.08 -8.21 17.27
C GLU A 102 8.37 -8.46 15.94
N LEU A 103 7.30 -7.71 15.66
CA LEU A 103 6.61 -7.81 14.36
C LEU A 103 7.53 -7.38 13.21
N THR A 104 8.38 -6.38 13.44
CA THR A 104 9.35 -5.90 12.44
C THR A 104 10.42 -6.96 12.19
N ASP A 105 10.94 -7.63 13.22
CA ASP A 105 11.90 -8.72 13.06
C ASP A 105 11.30 -9.91 12.31
N ILE A 106 10.07 -10.32 12.66
CA ILE A 106 9.33 -11.37 11.94
C ILE A 106 9.16 -11.00 10.46
N LEU A 107 8.73 -9.78 10.17
CA LEU A 107 8.54 -9.29 8.81
C LEU A 107 9.85 -9.35 8.00
N ILE A 108 10.91 -8.76 8.53
CA ILE A 108 12.20 -8.64 7.83
C ILE A 108 12.81 -10.04 7.67
N GLY A 109 12.93 -10.79 8.76
CA GLY A 109 13.58 -12.10 8.80
C GLY A 109 12.88 -13.17 7.97
N ARG A 110 11.56 -13.03 7.74
CA ARG A 110 10.78 -14.00 6.94
C ARG A 110 10.43 -13.52 5.54
N SER A 111 10.76 -12.29 5.17
CA SER A 111 10.35 -11.67 3.90
C SER A 111 10.72 -12.53 2.69
N PHE A 112 12.00 -12.88 2.53
CA PHE A 112 12.50 -13.62 1.37
C PHE A 112 11.98 -15.06 1.28
N GLU A 113 12.03 -15.81 2.37
CA GLU A 113 11.54 -17.20 2.38
C GLU A 113 10.03 -17.30 2.19
N THR A 114 9.27 -16.29 2.63
CA THR A 114 7.83 -16.23 2.34
C THR A 114 7.59 -16.05 0.84
N MET A 115 8.38 -15.24 0.13
CA MET A 115 8.26 -15.13 -1.33
C MET A 115 8.61 -16.42 -2.05
N LYS A 116 9.65 -17.14 -1.60
CA LYS A 116 9.97 -18.49 -2.13
C LYS A 116 8.82 -19.46 -1.91
N TRP A 117 8.21 -19.43 -0.72
CA TRP A 117 7.02 -20.21 -0.42
C TRP A 117 5.85 -19.83 -1.34
N MET A 118 5.55 -18.55 -1.55
CA MET A 118 4.51 -18.10 -2.49
C MET A 118 4.78 -18.60 -3.91
N ARG A 119 6.05 -18.54 -4.36
CA ARG A 119 6.47 -19.10 -5.66
C ARG A 119 6.18 -20.59 -5.75
N SER A 120 6.44 -21.35 -4.69
CA SER A 120 6.10 -22.78 -4.63
C SER A 120 4.60 -23.07 -4.74
N LYS A 121 3.73 -22.09 -4.41
CA LYS A 121 2.27 -22.17 -4.59
C LYS A 121 1.81 -21.81 -6.00
N GLY A 122 2.69 -21.26 -6.83
CA GLY A 122 2.40 -20.85 -8.20
C GLY A 122 2.31 -19.33 -8.39
N VAL A 123 2.60 -18.52 -7.37
CA VAL A 123 2.75 -17.07 -7.55
C VAL A 123 4.00 -16.81 -8.38
N ARG A 124 3.91 -15.85 -9.31
CA ARG A 124 5.00 -15.46 -10.20
C ARG A 124 5.44 -14.05 -9.86
N PHE A 125 6.76 -13.87 -9.81
CA PHE A 125 7.38 -12.56 -9.61
C PHE A 125 8.21 -12.17 -10.84
N GLN A 126 8.59 -10.91 -10.92
CA GLN A 126 9.43 -10.33 -11.96
C GLN A 126 10.27 -9.17 -11.42
N PRO A 127 11.35 -8.78 -12.12
CA PRO A 127 12.05 -7.53 -11.81
C PRO A 127 11.17 -6.29 -12.05
N SER A 128 11.25 -5.32 -11.15
CA SER A 128 10.46 -4.06 -11.21
C SER A 128 10.97 -3.02 -12.23
N TYR A 129 11.31 -3.43 -13.45
CA TYR A 129 11.95 -2.56 -14.45
C TYR A 129 11.20 -1.26 -14.72
N GLY A 130 9.88 -1.33 -14.96
CA GLY A 130 9.07 -0.19 -15.40
C GLY A 130 8.80 0.87 -14.33
N ARG A 131 9.15 0.61 -13.06
CA ARG A 131 8.78 1.49 -11.95
C ARG A 131 9.94 1.90 -11.06
N GLN A 132 10.97 1.05 -10.96
CA GLN A 132 12.05 1.15 -9.97
C GLN A 132 13.45 0.93 -10.59
N ALA A 133 13.61 0.98 -11.92
CA ALA A 133 14.91 0.86 -12.58
C ALA A 133 15.15 1.91 -13.69
N PHE A 134 16.41 2.33 -13.83
CA PHE A 134 16.89 3.27 -14.85
C PHE A 134 18.16 2.69 -15.44
N LYS A 135 18.37 2.93 -16.74
CA LYS A 135 19.60 2.50 -17.40
C LYS A 135 20.72 3.51 -17.09
N VAL A 136 21.71 3.06 -16.33
CA VAL A 136 22.91 3.83 -15.97
C VAL A 136 24.13 3.08 -16.48
N ASN A 137 24.91 3.73 -17.35
CA ASN A 137 26.11 3.14 -17.97
C ASN A 137 25.85 1.77 -18.62
N GLY A 138 24.72 1.63 -19.32
CA GLY A 138 24.35 0.40 -20.01
C GLY A 138 23.65 -0.66 -19.16
N LYS A 139 23.59 -0.50 -17.82
CA LYS A 139 22.93 -1.45 -16.92
C LYS A 139 21.68 -0.89 -16.27
N TYR A 140 20.66 -1.72 -16.05
CA TYR A 140 19.51 -1.39 -15.23
C TYR A 140 19.91 -1.39 -13.76
N LYS A 141 19.90 -0.20 -13.14
CA LYS A 141 20.10 -0.04 -11.70
C LYS A 141 18.75 0.15 -11.01
N PHE A 142 18.52 -0.65 -9.98
CA PHE A 142 17.33 -0.55 -9.14
C PHE A 142 17.57 0.38 -7.96
N TRP A 143 16.55 1.14 -7.53
CA TRP A 143 16.67 2.06 -6.39
C TRP A 143 15.68 1.75 -5.26
N GLY A 144 16.04 2.19 -4.05
CA GLY A 144 15.19 2.11 -2.86
C GLY A 144 14.88 0.68 -2.41
N GLY A 145 15.74 -0.30 -2.72
CA GLY A 145 15.62 -1.69 -2.27
C GLY A 145 14.43 -2.48 -2.85
N LEU A 146 13.84 -2.02 -3.96
CA LEU A 146 12.61 -2.60 -4.50
C LEU A 146 12.85 -3.23 -5.88
N ALA A 147 13.28 -4.48 -5.87
CA ALA A 147 13.66 -5.24 -7.07
C ALA A 147 12.63 -6.31 -7.47
N VAL A 148 11.59 -6.55 -6.67
CA VAL A 148 10.61 -7.62 -6.87
C VAL A 148 9.22 -7.03 -7.06
N GLU A 149 8.53 -7.47 -8.11
CA GLU A 149 7.12 -7.16 -8.39
C GLU A 149 6.37 -8.46 -8.70
N ALA A 150 5.11 -8.55 -8.30
CA ALA A 150 4.23 -9.63 -8.70
C ALA A 150 3.91 -9.53 -10.19
N TRP A 151 3.96 -10.67 -10.89
CA TRP A 151 3.62 -10.75 -12.30
C TRP A 151 2.16 -10.34 -12.51
N GLY A 152 1.92 -9.36 -13.40
CA GLY A 152 0.59 -8.81 -13.63
C GLY A 152 0.10 -7.88 -12.51
N GLY A 153 0.99 -7.41 -11.63
CA GLY A 153 0.67 -6.50 -10.54
C GLY A 153 -0.26 -7.11 -9.50
N GLY A 154 -1.04 -6.25 -8.83
CA GLY A 154 -2.05 -6.67 -7.85
C GLY A 154 -3.07 -7.68 -8.38
N PRO A 155 -3.68 -7.50 -9.57
CA PRO A 155 -4.64 -8.45 -10.11
C PRO A 155 -4.01 -9.81 -10.40
N GLY A 156 -2.81 -9.82 -10.99
CA GLY A 156 -2.08 -11.07 -11.26
C GLY A 156 -1.68 -11.83 -9.99
N LEU A 157 -1.31 -11.11 -8.92
CA LEU A 157 -1.03 -11.69 -7.61
C LEU A 157 -2.25 -12.44 -7.06
N VAL A 158 -3.38 -11.74 -6.94
CA VAL A 158 -4.64 -12.28 -6.40
C VAL A 158 -5.13 -13.46 -7.25
N ASP A 159 -5.04 -13.36 -8.57
CA ASP A 159 -5.41 -14.45 -9.48
C ASP A 159 -4.62 -15.73 -9.24
N LEU A 160 -3.30 -15.62 -9.07
CA LEU A 160 -2.43 -16.77 -8.84
C LEU A 160 -2.65 -17.37 -7.45
N GLU A 161 -2.83 -16.53 -6.43
CA GLU A 161 -3.15 -16.92 -5.06
C GLU A 161 -4.49 -17.66 -4.98
N HIS A 162 -5.53 -17.15 -5.63
CA HIS A 162 -6.86 -17.78 -5.66
C HIS A 162 -6.83 -19.11 -6.42
N LYS A 163 -6.10 -19.18 -7.55
CA LYS A 163 -5.88 -20.45 -8.26
C LYS A 163 -5.17 -21.47 -7.37
N ALA A 164 -4.19 -21.04 -6.59
CA ALA A 164 -3.50 -21.91 -5.63
C ALA A 164 -4.45 -22.40 -4.53
N ALA A 165 -5.29 -21.53 -3.97
CA ALA A 165 -6.28 -21.88 -2.95
C ALA A 165 -7.29 -22.91 -3.47
N VAL A 166 -7.88 -22.65 -4.64
CA VAL A 166 -8.83 -23.58 -5.28
C VAL A 166 -8.16 -24.93 -5.58
N LYS A 167 -6.92 -24.93 -6.11
CA LYS A 167 -6.15 -26.16 -6.37
C LYS A 167 -5.87 -26.95 -5.08
N ALA A 168 -5.72 -26.27 -3.94
CA ALA A 168 -5.53 -26.90 -2.63
C ALA A 168 -6.85 -27.39 -1.98
N GLY A 169 -7.99 -27.21 -2.66
CA GLY A 169 -9.31 -27.61 -2.18
C GLY A 169 -9.92 -26.63 -1.18
N ILE A 170 -9.53 -25.35 -1.22
CA ILE A 170 -10.05 -24.30 -0.34
C ILE A 170 -11.15 -23.54 -1.09
N PRO A 171 -12.44 -23.67 -0.70
CA PRO A 171 -13.51 -22.87 -1.29
C PRO A 171 -13.40 -21.40 -0.87
N ILE A 172 -13.69 -20.51 -1.83
CA ILE A 172 -13.83 -19.07 -1.60
C ILE A 172 -15.30 -18.70 -1.79
N HIS A 173 -15.92 -18.17 -0.74
CA HIS A 173 -17.32 -17.78 -0.74
C HIS A 173 -17.46 -16.27 -0.93
N TYR A 174 -17.69 -15.85 -2.17
CA TYR A 174 -17.97 -14.46 -2.53
C TYR A 174 -19.35 -13.98 -2.04
N GLU A 175 -19.54 -12.67 -2.00
CA GLU A 175 -20.76 -12.00 -1.50
C GLU A 175 -21.17 -12.49 -0.11
N THR A 176 -20.17 -12.76 0.75
CA THR A 176 -20.30 -13.35 2.08
C THR A 176 -19.56 -12.51 3.12
N ALA A 177 -20.21 -11.45 3.60
CA ALA A 177 -19.63 -10.57 4.61
C ALA A 177 -19.78 -11.18 6.01
N ALA A 178 -18.68 -11.44 6.72
CA ALA A 178 -18.73 -11.73 8.15
C ALA A 178 -19.20 -10.48 8.92
N VAL A 179 -20.13 -10.65 9.87
CA VAL A 179 -20.76 -9.53 10.59
C VAL A 179 -20.67 -9.64 12.11
N SER A 180 -20.38 -10.82 12.64
CA SER A 180 -20.15 -11.04 14.08
C SER A 180 -19.32 -12.30 14.29
N LEU A 181 -18.42 -12.29 15.28
CA LEU A 181 -17.76 -13.49 15.80
C LEU A 181 -18.73 -14.27 16.70
N ILE A 182 -18.68 -15.59 16.63
CA ILE A 182 -19.41 -16.47 17.54
C ILE A 182 -18.45 -16.86 18.66
N GLU A 183 -18.75 -16.41 19.87
CA GLU A 183 -17.96 -16.66 21.07
C GLU A 183 -18.75 -17.54 22.03
N GLU A 184 -18.12 -18.62 22.51
CA GLU A 184 -18.68 -19.56 23.49
C GLU A 184 -17.61 -19.79 24.57
N ASP A 185 -17.93 -19.48 25.83
CA ASP A 185 -17.03 -19.60 26.99
C ASP A 185 -15.65 -18.92 26.80
N GLY A 186 -15.63 -17.72 26.20
CA GLY A 186 -14.41 -16.97 25.93
C GLY A 186 -13.62 -17.44 24.70
N VAL A 187 -14.12 -18.43 23.95
CA VAL A 187 -13.44 -19.00 22.78
C VAL A 187 -14.20 -18.65 21.51
N VAL A 188 -13.49 -18.18 20.48
CA VAL A 188 -14.08 -17.95 19.16
C VAL A 188 -14.30 -19.28 18.45
N ARG A 189 -15.55 -19.53 18.04
CA ARG A 189 -16.03 -20.78 17.42
C ARG A 189 -16.58 -20.60 16.00
N GLY A 190 -16.35 -19.45 15.39
CA GLY A 190 -16.79 -19.17 14.02
C GLY A 190 -17.35 -17.76 13.85
N VAL A 191 -18.20 -17.59 12.84
CA VAL A 191 -18.80 -16.29 12.48
C VAL A 191 -20.27 -16.43 12.12
N ILE A 192 -21.02 -15.35 12.35
CA ILE A 192 -22.25 -15.07 11.62
C ILE A 192 -21.87 -14.26 10.38
N ALA A 193 -22.28 -14.71 9.21
CA ALA A 193 -22.06 -14.02 7.94
C ALA A 193 -23.38 -13.66 7.24
N ARG A 194 -23.33 -12.68 6.34
CA ARG A 194 -24.40 -12.33 5.41
C ARG A 194 -23.99 -12.78 4.01
N HIS A 195 -24.52 -13.91 3.57
CA HIS A 195 -24.30 -14.46 2.24
C HIS A 195 -25.45 -14.07 1.31
N LYS A 196 -25.18 -13.24 0.29
CA LYS A 196 -26.18 -12.75 -0.67
C LYS A 196 -27.46 -12.25 0.00
N GLY A 197 -27.30 -11.50 1.09
CA GLY A 197 -28.39 -10.93 1.88
C GLY A 197 -28.95 -11.81 3.01
N ARG A 198 -28.72 -13.13 3.00
CA ARG A 198 -29.19 -14.06 4.05
C ARG A 198 -28.15 -14.24 5.15
N LYS A 199 -28.58 -14.23 6.41
CA LYS A 199 -27.72 -14.59 7.55
C LYS A 199 -27.47 -16.10 7.57
N VAL A 200 -26.22 -16.50 7.80
CA VAL A 200 -25.76 -17.89 7.94
C VAL A 200 -24.78 -18.02 9.10
N LYS A 201 -24.75 -19.17 9.77
CA LYS A 201 -23.80 -19.51 10.83
C LYS A 201 -22.73 -20.43 10.26
N ILE A 202 -21.46 -20.07 10.44
CA ILE A 202 -20.33 -20.85 9.97
C ILE A 202 -19.45 -21.16 11.17
N GLY A 203 -19.38 -22.44 11.54
CA GLY A 203 -18.56 -22.90 12.66
C GLY A 203 -17.10 -23.08 12.25
N ALA A 204 -16.18 -22.76 13.15
CA ALA A 204 -14.76 -22.98 12.97
C ALA A 204 -14.07 -23.30 14.30
N LYS A 205 -12.99 -24.08 14.27
CA LYS A 205 -12.13 -24.23 15.46
C LYS A 205 -11.22 -23.02 15.65
N ALA A 206 -10.79 -22.40 14.55
CA ALA A 206 -10.06 -21.15 14.53
C ALA A 206 -10.59 -20.22 13.43
N VAL A 207 -10.58 -18.91 13.70
CA VAL A 207 -10.93 -17.85 12.74
C VAL A 207 -9.71 -16.96 12.52
N VAL A 208 -9.34 -16.74 11.26
CA VAL A 208 -8.31 -15.77 10.88
C VAL A 208 -8.98 -14.55 10.25
N LEU A 209 -8.86 -13.38 10.90
CA LEU A 209 -9.28 -12.10 10.36
C LEU A 209 -8.18 -11.52 9.47
N ALA A 210 -8.38 -11.56 8.15
CA ALA A 210 -7.44 -11.06 7.14
C ALA A 210 -8.17 -10.16 6.11
N CYS A 211 -9.11 -9.34 6.59
CA CYS A 211 -10.08 -8.59 5.80
C CYS A 211 -9.80 -7.08 5.74
N GLY A 212 -8.53 -6.68 5.81
CA GLY A 212 -8.11 -5.28 5.64
C GLY A 212 -8.33 -4.38 6.86
N GLY A 213 -8.04 -3.08 6.68
CA GLY A 213 -8.29 -2.02 7.64
C GLY A 213 -9.71 -1.42 7.55
N PHE A 214 -9.79 -0.09 7.43
CA PHE A 214 -11.08 0.64 7.49
C PHE A 214 -11.18 1.84 6.54
N GLU A 215 -10.32 1.96 5.54
CA GLU A 215 -10.24 3.14 4.68
C GLU A 215 -11.47 3.40 3.80
N SER A 216 -12.35 2.41 3.59
CA SER A 216 -13.64 2.63 2.92
C SER A 216 -14.78 2.99 3.85
N ASN A 217 -14.53 3.14 5.15
CA ASN A 217 -15.53 3.54 6.12
C ASN A 217 -15.37 5.02 6.48
N ALA A 218 -16.19 5.88 5.86
CA ALA A 218 -16.21 7.32 6.09
C ALA A 218 -16.33 7.71 7.58
N GLU A 219 -17.14 6.97 8.35
CA GLU A 219 -17.31 7.25 9.79
C GLU A 219 -16.04 6.93 10.58
N MET A 220 -15.45 5.75 10.36
CA MET A 220 -14.20 5.37 11.04
C MET A 220 -13.03 6.26 10.60
N ARG A 221 -12.99 6.67 9.33
CA ARG A 221 -12.01 7.65 8.83
C ARG A 221 -12.10 8.95 9.62
N THR A 222 -13.28 9.55 9.74
CA THR A 222 -13.47 10.77 10.52
C THR A 222 -13.13 10.57 11.99
N ARG A 223 -13.54 9.44 12.57
CA ARG A 223 -13.32 9.11 13.98
C ARG A 223 -11.85 8.97 14.33
N TYR A 224 -11.05 8.30 13.48
CA TYR A 224 -9.68 7.91 13.81
C TYR A 224 -8.60 8.72 13.07
N LEU A 225 -8.77 8.98 11.78
CA LEU A 225 -7.81 9.76 10.99
C LEU A 225 -8.00 11.28 11.18
N GLY A 226 -9.23 11.69 11.51
CA GLY A 226 -9.57 13.06 11.87
C GLY A 226 -10.49 13.75 10.86
N PRO A 227 -10.76 15.06 11.05
CA PRO A 227 -11.63 15.83 10.16
C PRO A 227 -11.18 15.76 8.69
N THR A 228 -12.12 15.84 7.75
CA THR A 228 -11.90 15.87 6.28
C THR A 228 -11.53 14.52 5.67
N TRP A 229 -11.16 13.51 6.45
CA TRP A 229 -10.86 12.17 5.93
C TRP A 229 -12.08 11.42 5.37
N ASP A 230 -13.30 11.82 5.74
CA ASP A 230 -14.53 11.38 5.07
C ASP A 230 -14.62 11.82 3.60
N LEU A 231 -13.95 12.91 3.22
CA LEU A 231 -13.95 13.48 1.87
C LEU A 231 -12.79 12.95 1.00
N ALA A 232 -11.87 12.17 1.57
CA ALA A 232 -10.77 11.59 0.82
C ALA A 232 -11.28 10.45 -0.07
N LYS A 233 -10.78 10.39 -1.31
CA LYS A 233 -11.03 9.24 -2.19
C LYS A 233 -10.29 8.01 -1.69
N VAL A 234 -10.76 6.84 -2.04
CA VAL A 234 -10.13 5.56 -1.72
C VAL A 234 -9.46 4.99 -2.96
N ARG A 235 -8.15 4.79 -2.86
CA ARG A 235 -7.33 4.04 -3.81
C ARG A 235 -7.46 2.55 -3.49
N GLY A 236 -8.62 1.97 -3.75
CA GLY A 236 -8.88 0.62 -3.28
C GLY A 236 -10.31 0.14 -3.38
N THR A 237 -10.54 -1.03 -2.78
CA THR A 237 -11.85 -1.65 -2.75
C THR A 237 -12.83 -0.86 -1.87
N ARG A 238 -14.10 -0.78 -2.26
CA ARG A 238 -15.17 -0.20 -1.43
C ARG A 238 -15.59 -1.07 -0.24
N PHE A 239 -15.13 -2.31 -0.19
CA PHE A 239 -15.57 -3.31 0.81
C PHE A 239 -14.75 -3.29 2.11
N ASN A 240 -13.61 -2.58 2.14
CA ASN A 240 -12.71 -2.54 3.29
C ASN A 240 -13.18 -1.54 4.35
N THR A 241 -14.18 -1.96 5.12
CA THR A 241 -15.02 -1.09 5.96
C THR A 241 -14.73 -1.21 7.47
N GLY A 242 -13.68 -1.92 7.87
CA GLY A 242 -13.35 -2.14 9.28
C GLY A 242 -14.22 -3.19 9.98
N ALA A 243 -14.99 -3.99 9.25
CA ALA A 243 -15.88 -4.99 9.84
C ALA A 243 -15.13 -6.00 10.75
N GLY A 244 -13.99 -6.53 10.29
CA GLY A 244 -13.16 -7.44 11.10
C GLY A 244 -12.63 -6.80 12.38
N ILE A 245 -12.14 -5.57 12.29
CA ILE A 245 -11.69 -4.78 13.44
C ILE A 245 -12.84 -4.61 14.43
N ASN A 246 -14.01 -4.15 13.98
CA ASN A 246 -15.16 -3.91 14.85
C ASN A 246 -15.66 -5.21 15.51
N MET A 247 -15.68 -6.33 14.79
CA MET A 247 -16.04 -7.63 15.37
C MET A 247 -15.09 -8.03 16.50
N ALA A 248 -13.78 -7.87 16.30
CA ALA A 248 -12.79 -8.23 17.31
C ALA A 248 -12.82 -7.28 18.52
N LEU A 249 -12.90 -5.96 18.29
CA LEU A 249 -13.00 -4.98 19.38
C LEU A 249 -14.26 -5.20 20.23
N ALA A 250 -15.38 -5.60 19.62
CA ALA A 250 -16.63 -5.87 20.33
C ALA A 250 -16.52 -7.01 21.36
N ILE A 251 -15.56 -7.94 21.19
CA ILE A 251 -15.30 -9.04 22.14
C ILE A 251 -14.04 -8.80 22.98
N GLY A 252 -13.53 -7.57 23.03
CA GLY A 252 -12.43 -7.19 23.93
C GLY A 252 -11.02 -7.26 23.33
N ALA A 253 -10.88 -7.47 22.02
CA ALA A 253 -9.57 -7.42 21.36
C ALA A 253 -8.87 -6.07 21.59
N LYS A 254 -7.55 -6.11 21.72
CA LYS A 254 -6.71 -4.96 22.03
C LYS A 254 -6.43 -4.13 20.76
N PRO A 255 -6.85 -2.85 20.71
CA PRO A 255 -6.44 -1.96 19.63
C PRO A 255 -4.94 -1.64 19.73
N HIS A 256 -4.26 -1.55 18.59
CA HIS A 256 -2.82 -1.33 18.52
C HIS A 256 -2.40 -0.57 17.26
N GLY A 257 -1.17 -0.03 17.23
CA GLY A 257 -0.67 0.74 16.09
C GLY A 257 -1.07 2.22 16.09
N ASN A 258 -0.88 2.88 14.95
CA ASN A 258 -1.20 4.29 14.75
C ASN A 258 -2.59 4.47 14.12
N TRP A 259 -3.63 4.55 14.93
CA TRP A 259 -5.02 4.69 14.45
C TRP A 259 -5.31 5.97 13.64
N SER A 260 -4.57 7.05 13.91
CA SER A 260 -4.60 8.29 13.12
C SER A 260 -3.59 8.33 11.98
N GLY A 261 -2.93 7.20 11.71
CA GLY A 261 -1.93 7.05 10.66
C GLY A 261 -2.49 6.29 9.46
N SER A 262 -2.08 6.69 8.27
CA SER A 262 -2.48 6.04 7.03
C SER A 262 -1.43 6.20 5.94
N HIS A 263 -1.55 5.34 4.94
CA HIS A 263 -0.90 5.51 3.65
C HIS A 263 -1.86 6.24 2.71
N ALA A 264 -1.55 7.48 2.37
CA ALA A 264 -2.30 8.28 1.41
C ALA A 264 -1.38 8.95 0.38
N VAL A 265 -1.80 8.92 -0.89
CA VAL A 265 -1.00 9.38 -2.03
C VAL A 265 -1.62 10.57 -2.74
N GLY A 266 -0.82 11.27 -3.54
CA GLY A 266 -1.33 12.18 -4.55
C GLY A 266 -2.07 11.39 -5.62
N TRP A 267 -3.36 11.66 -5.77
CA TRP A 267 -4.30 10.92 -6.61
C TRP A 267 -4.97 11.87 -7.58
N ASP A 268 -5.30 11.41 -8.79
CA ASP A 268 -5.91 12.28 -9.80
C ASP A 268 -7.24 12.90 -9.31
N MET A 269 -7.42 14.20 -9.54
CA MET A 269 -8.62 14.93 -9.11
C MET A 269 -9.90 14.37 -9.73
N ASN A 270 -9.86 13.75 -10.91
CA ASN A 270 -11.02 13.15 -11.56
C ASN A 270 -11.13 11.63 -11.36
N ALA A 271 -10.29 11.03 -10.50
CA ALA A 271 -10.43 9.62 -10.16
C ALA A 271 -11.81 9.34 -9.51
N PRO A 272 -12.36 8.13 -9.65
CA PRO A 272 -13.59 7.75 -8.94
C PRO A 272 -13.39 7.71 -7.42
N GLU A 273 -14.50 7.64 -6.68
CA GLU A 273 -14.50 7.62 -5.21
C GLU A 273 -13.75 6.40 -4.64
N PHE A 274 -13.85 5.26 -5.33
CA PHE A 274 -13.13 4.03 -5.03
C PHE A 274 -12.26 3.63 -6.22
N GLY A 275 -11.40 2.63 -6.03
CA GLY A 275 -10.53 2.10 -7.06
C GLY A 275 -11.30 1.61 -8.29
N ASP A 276 -10.73 1.86 -9.46
CA ASP A 276 -11.26 1.44 -10.76
C ASP A 276 -10.31 0.40 -11.35
N LEU A 277 -10.78 -0.83 -11.54
CA LEU A 277 -9.94 -1.92 -12.05
C LEU A 277 -9.56 -1.74 -13.53
N ASP A 278 -10.30 -0.96 -14.31
CA ASP A 278 -9.97 -0.70 -15.72
C ASP A 278 -8.72 0.19 -15.85
N VAL A 279 -8.57 1.14 -14.93
CA VAL A 279 -7.41 2.04 -14.86
C VAL A 279 -6.33 1.49 -13.92
N GLY A 280 -6.75 0.75 -12.90
CA GLY A 280 -5.92 0.22 -11.82
C GLY A 280 -5.21 1.33 -11.07
N ASP A 281 -3.92 1.10 -10.84
CA ASP A 281 -3.04 1.98 -10.07
C ASP A 281 -2.64 3.28 -10.78
N ASN A 282 -3.09 3.50 -12.02
CA ASN A 282 -2.58 4.59 -12.87
C ASN A 282 -3.16 5.97 -12.58
N PHE A 283 -4.09 6.12 -11.63
CA PHE A 283 -4.54 7.44 -11.17
C PHE A 283 -3.53 8.09 -10.22
N GLN A 284 -2.54 7.37 -9.69
CA GLN A 284 -1.49 7.96 -8.87
C GLN A 284 -0.70 9.02 -9.64
N LYS A 285 -0.21 10.05 -8.94
CA LYS A 285 0.56 11.16 -9.52
C LYS A 285 1.84 11.38 -8.73
N HIS A 286 2.82 10.55 -9.05
CA HIS A 286 4.04 10.27 -8.31
C HIS A 286 5.31 10.90 -8.90
N SER A 287 5.21 11.63 -10.01
CA SER A 287 6.32 12.39 -10.61
C SER A 287 6.54 13.76 -9.96
N TYR A 288 5.81 14.09 -8.88
CA TYR A 288 5.96 15.36 -8.14
C TYR A 288 7.40 15.75 -7.78
N PRO A 289 8.39 14.84 -7.57
CA PRO A 289 9.76 15.26 -7.31
C PRO A 289 10.39 16.05 -8.46
N LEU A 290 9.93 15.86 -9.70
CA LEU A 290 10.45 16.55 -10.88
C LEU A 290 9.84 17.95 -11.11
N GLY A 291 8.83 18.33 -10.32
CA GLY A 291 8.13 19.61 -10.43
C GLY A 291 7.90 20.27 -9.07
N ILE A 292 6.86 21.10 -9.00
CA ILE A 292 6.36 21.69 -7.74
C ILE A 292 4.86 21.45 -7.58
N MET A 293 4.36 21.56 -6.36
CA MET A 293 2.92 21.52 -6.04
C MET A 293 2.45 22.87 -5.52
N VAL A 294 1.34 23.37 -6.06
CA VAL A 294 0.67 24.59 -5.59
C VAL A 294 -0.75 24.28 -5.14
N ASN A 295 -1.17 24.84 -4.01
CA ASN A 295 -2.54 24.69 -3.50
C ASN A 295 -3.49 25.75 -4.09
N ALA A 296 -4.75 25.75 -3.64
CA ALA A 296 -5.76 26.73 -4.08
C ALA A 296 -5.35 28.20 -3.86
N ASN A 297 -4.47 28.49 -2.90
CA ASN A 297 -3.97 29.84 -2.65
C ASN A 297 -2.78 30.22 -3.56
N GLY A 298 -2.41 29.39 -4.54
CA GLY A 298 -1.27 29.62 -5.43
C GLY A 298 0.09 29.46 -4.73
N LEU A 299 0.15 28.82 -3.56
CA LEU A 299 1.36 28.69 -2.74
C LEU A 299 1.88 27.25 -2.75
N ARG A 300 3.21 27.11 -2.69
CA ARG A 300 3.86 25.84 -2.34
C ARG A 300 3.64 25.53 -0.85
N PHE A 301 3.56 24.24 -0.53
CA PHE A 301 3.21 23.78 0.83
C PHE A 301 4.00 22.57 1.32
N VAL A 302 4.86 21.97 0.48
CA VAL A 302 5.67 20.79 0.83
C VAL A 302 7.00 20.78 0.07
N ASP A 303 8.02 20.14 0.63
CA ASP A 303 9.26 19.83 -0.08
C ASP A 303 9.05 18.60 -0.97
N GLU A 304 8.80 18.82 -2.26
CA GLU A 304 8.55 17.75 -3.23
C GLU A 304 9.82 16.91 -3.49
N GLY A 305 11.01 17.36 -3.08
CA GLY A 305 12.31 16.70 -3.24
C GLY A 305 12.95 16.23 -1.93
N ALA A 306 12.17 16.05 -0.85
CA ALA A 306 12.69 15.71 0.48
C ALA A 306 13.43 14.36 0.54
N ASP A 307 12.94 13.36 -0.20
CA ASP A 307 13.57 12.03 -0.33
C ASP A 307 13.11 11.39 -1.65
N PHE A 308 13.64 10.22 -1.99
CA PHE A 308 13.10 9.43 -3.09
C PHE A 308 11.60 9.20 -2.89
N ARG A 309 10.89 9.16 -4.02
CA ARG A 309 9.43 8.99 -4.06
C ARG A 309 8.95 7.89 -3.11
N ASN A 310 9.59 6.71 -3.11
CA ASN A 310 9.23 5.53 -2.30
C ASN A 310 9.15 5.79 -0.78
N TYR A 311 9.69 6.90 -0.29
CA TYR A 311 9.69 7.28 1.12
C TYR A 311 8.84 8.54 1.41
N THR A 312 8.30 9.21 0.39
CA THR A 312 7.50 10.44 0.55
C THR A 312 6.07 10.30 0.05
N TYR A 313 5.82 9.44 -0.95
CA TYR A 313 4.52 9.36 -1.61
C TYR A 313 3.38 8.99 -0.65
N ALA A 314 3.67 8.14 0.32
CA ALA A 314 2.68 7.58 1.22
C ALA A 314 2.17 8.54 2.30
N LYS A 315 2.79 9.71 2.45
CA LYS A 315 2.33 10.79 3.36
C LYS A 315 1.82 12.02 2.63
N TYR A 316 2.19 12.23 1.36
CA TYR A 316 1.83 13.45 0.63
C TYR A 316 0.36 13.54 0.24
N GLY A 317 -0.37 12.43 0.15
CA GLY A 317 -1.83 12.49 0.02
C GLY A 317 -2.50 13.18 1.20
N ALA A 318 -2.07 12.86 2.43
CA ALA A 318 -2.58 13.52 3.64
C ALA A 318 -2.23 15.03 3.68
N VAL A 319 -1.05 15.40 3.18
CA VAL A 319 -0.63 16.81 3.07
C VAL A 319 -1.49 17.55 2.04
N ILE A 320 -1.85 16.91 0.92
CA ILE A 320 -2.78 17.48 -0.08
C ILE A 320 -4.18 17.62 0.51
N LEU A 321 -4.65 16.61 1.26
CA LEU A 321 -5.96 16.64 1.92
C LEU A 321 -6.10 17.82 2.89
N SER A 322 -5.03 18.21 3.58
CA SER A 322 -5.05 19.33 4.52
C SER A 322 -4.98 20.71 3.85
N GLN A 323 -4.79 20.78 2.53
CA GLN A 323 -4.79 22.05 1.81
C GLN A 323 -6.22 22.59 1.63
N PRO A 324 -6.38 23.92 1.44
CA PRO A 324 -7.69 24.50 1.14
C PRO A 324 -8.31 23.80 -0.07
N GLN A 325 -9.60 23.43 0.07
CA GLN A 325 -10.37 22.69 -0.95
C GLN A 325 -9.82 21.29 -1.29
N GLN A 326 -8.90 20.74 -0.48
CA GLN A 326 -8.40 19.35 -0.58
C GLN A 326 -7.75 19.00 -1.92
N PHE A 327 -7.20 19.98 -2.64
CA PHE A 327 -6.51 19.75 -3.91
C PHE A 327 -5.21 20.55 -4.02
N ALA A 328 -4.38 20.11 -4.97
CA ALA A 328 -3.22 20.83 -5.45
C ALA A 328 -3.06 20.64 -6.97
N TRP A 329 -2.26 21.48 -7.60
CA TRP A 329 -1.78 21.27 -8.96
C TRP A 329 -0.29 20.96 -8.94
N GLN A 330 0.11 19.86 -9.59
CA GLN A 330 1.51 19.56 -9.87
C GLN A 330 1.91 20.24 -11.17
N ILE A 331 2.97 21.06 -11.12
CA ILE A 331 3.42 21.90 -12.24
C ILE A 331 4.75 21.39 -12.78
N PHE A 332 4.82 21.21 -14.09
CA PHE A 332 6.00 20.77 -14.83
C PHE A 332 6.23 21.65 -16.06
N ASP A 333 7.48 21.67 -16.50
CA ASP A 333 7.87 22.33 -17.74
C ASP A 333 8.59 21.36 -18.68
N SER A 334 8.90 21.81 -19.90
CA SER A 334 9.36 20.95 -20.99
C SER A 334 10.63 20.17 -20.70
N LYS A 335 11.44 20.60 -19.73
CA LYS A 335 12.72 19.96 -19.35
C LYS A 335 12.54 18.56 -18.76
N VAL A 336 11.35 18.24 -18.22
CA VAL A 336 11.08 16.99 -17.49
C VAL A 336 9.87 16.20 -18.01
N LEU A 337 9.12 16.71 -19.00
CA LEU A 337 7.90 16.05 -19.48
C LEU A 337 8.15 14.63 -20.02
N ASP A 338 9.30 14.40 -20.66
CA ASP A 338 9.71 13.09 -21.16
C ASP A 338 9.98 12.07 -20.04
N LYS A 339 10.29 12.56 -18.83
CA LYS A 339 10.62 11.76 -17.64
C LYS A 339 9.41 11.46 -16.76
N LEU A 340 8.25 12.04 -17.05
CA LEU A 340 7.02 11.73 -16.31
C LEU A 340 6.64 10.26 -16.50
N ARG A 341 6.11 9.66 -15.44
CA ARG A 341 5.63 8.27 -15.41
C ARG A 341 4.39 8.10 -16.27
N ASP A 342 4.09 6.87 -16.69
CA ASP A 342 2.97 6.55 -17.60
C ASP A 342 1.58 6.91 -17.04
N GLU A 343 1.43 6.99 -15.73
CA GLU A 343 0.25 7.50 -15.02
C GLU A 343 -0.08 8.99 -15.33
N TYR A 344 0.85 9.73 -15.95
CA TYR A 344 0.64 11.09 -16.49
C TYR A 344 0.25 11.08 -17.99
N ARG A 345 0.00 9.90 -18.55
CA ARG A 345 -0.33 9.69 -19.98
C ARG A 345 -1.66 8.98 -20.16
N ILE A 346 -2.40 8.71 -19.09
CA ILE A 346 -3.72 8.07 -19.16
C ILE A 346 -4.76 9.01 -19.74
N LYS A 347 -5.78 8.47 -20.41
CA LYS A 347 -6.86 9.26 -21.01
C LYS A 347 -7.70 10.04 -20.00
N ARG A 348 -7.86 9.50 -18.78
CA ARG A 348 -8.76 10.01 -17.74
C ARG A 348 -8.09 10.99 -16.76
N MET A 349 -6.93 11.55 -17.11
CA MET A 349 -6.20 12.48 -16.24
C MET A 349 -6.76 13.90 -16.27
N THR A 350 -6.76 14.60 -15.14
CA THR A 350 -7.04 16.04 -15.08
C THR A 350 -5.78 16.85 -15.37
N LYS A 351 -5.65 17.31 -16.62
CA LYS A 351 -4.46 17.99 -17.13
C LYS A 351 -4.80 19.28 -17.86
N VAL A 352 -3.99 20.31 -17.66
CA VAL A 352 -3.95 21.50 -18.51
C VAL A 352 -2.54 21.71 -19.08
N ARG A 353 -2.46 22.38 -20.23
CA ARG A 353 -1.21 22.67 -20.94
C ARG A 353 -1.25 24.08 -21.52
N ALA A 354 -0.13 24.79 -21.48
CA ALA A 354 0.02 26.14 -22.04
C ALA A 354 1.47 26.38 -22.50
N ASP A 355 1.67 27.35 -23.38
CA ASP A 355 3.02 27.67 -23.88
C ASP A 355 3.71 28.73 -23.01
N THR A 356 2.95 29.52 -22.25
CA THR A 356 3.44 30.49 -21.27
C THR A 356 2.91 30.22 -19.86
N ILE A 357 3.60 30.74 -18.83
CA ILE A 357 3.18 30.54 -17.44
C ILE A 357 1.92 31.36 -17.12
N GLU A 358 1.73 32.51 -17.76
CA GLU A 358 0.55 33.36 -17.63
C GLU A 358 -0.70 32.69 -18.22
N GLU A 359 -0.56 32.01 -19.35
CA GLU A 359 -1.63 31.19 -19.91
C GLU A 359 -1.93 29.97 -19.05
N LEU A 360 -0.90 29.35 -18.45
CA LEU A 360 -1.09 28.23 -17.53
C LEU A 360 -1.88 28.69 -16.31
N ALA A 361 -1.51 29.82 -15.71
CA ALA A 361 -2.13 30.37 -14.51
C ALA A 361 -3.65 30.51 -14.65
N LYS A 362 -4.12 31.00 -15.80
CA LYS A 362 -5.56 31.14 -16.13
C LYS A 362 -6.31 29.80 -16.25
N LYS A 363 -5.59 28.70 -16.50
CA LYS A 363 -6.16 27.35 -16.63
C LYS A 363 -6.15 26.56 -15.32
N LEU A 364 -5.48 27.05 -14.27
CA LEU A 364 -5.43 26.38 -12.97
C LEU A 364 -6.73 26.66 -12.20
N GLU A 365 -7.78 25.90 -12.52
CA GLU A 365 -9.08 26.04 -11.86
C GLU A 365 -8.95 25.96 -10.33
N GLY A 366 -9.60 26.90 -9.64
CA GLY A 366 -9.61 27.02 -8.18
C GLY A 366 -8.35 27.61 -7.56
N VAL A 367 -7.34 28.02 -8.34
CA VAL A 367 -6.08 28.60 -7.85
C VAL A 367 -6.09 30.13 -7.93
N ASP A 368 -5.52 30.82 -6.93
CA ASP A 368 -5.21 32.25 -7.01
C ASP A 368 -4.11 32.50 -8.07
N GLU A 369 -4.53 33.04 -9.21
CA GLU A 369 -3.68 33.32 -10.37
C GLU A 369 -2.51 34.26 -10.04
N GLN A 370 -2.77 35.34 -9.30
CA GLN A 370 -1.76 36.37 -9.02
C GLN A 370 -0.73 35.86 -8.04
N GLN A 371 -1.17 35.15 -7.00
CA GLN A 371 -0.26 34.53 -6.05
C GLN A 371 0.55 33.40 -6.69
N PHE A 372 -0.03 32.62 -7.61
CA PHE A 372 0.69 31.60 -8.36
C PHE A 372 1.84 32.19 -9.19
N LEU A 373 1.59 33.27 -9.96
CA LEU A 373 2.63 33.92 -10.77
C LEU A 373 3.77 34.46 -9.90
N LYS A 374 3.45 35.03 -8.73
CA LYS A 374 4.45 35.44 -7.74
C LYS A 374 5.26 34.24 -7.24
N THR A 375 4.62 33.14 -6.90
CA THR A 375 5.27 31.89 -6.45
C THR A 375 6.24 31.37 -7.50
N ILE A 376 5.88 31.35 -8.79
CA ILE A 376 6.79 30.89 -9.86
C ILE A 376 8.01 31.82 -10.00
N LYS A 377 7.81 33.14 -9.92
CA LYS A 377 8.91 34.10 -9.97
C LYS A 377 9.91 33.90 -8.82
N GLU A 378 9.39 33.76 -7.59
CA GLU A 378 10.22 33.51 -6.40
C GLU A 378 10.91 32.14 -6.48
N TRP A 379 10.19 31.11 -6.94
CA TRP A 379 10.74 29.78 -7.18
C TRP A 379 11.95 29.83 -8.12
N ASN A 380 11.79 30.39 -9.31
CA ASN A 380 12.83 30.45 -10.33
C ASN A 380 14.09 31.18 -9.84
N ALA A 381 13.92 32.26 -9.07
CA ALA A 381 15.04 33.00 -8.49
C ALA A 381 15.79 32.23 -7.38
N ALA A 382 15.13 31.26 -6.74
CA ALA A 382 15.68 30.50 -5.61
C ALA A 382 16.41 29.21 -6.01
N VAL A 383 16.20 28.69 -7.22
CA VAL A 383 16.81 27.43 -7.69
C VAL A 383 18.33 27.53 -7.75
N MET A 384 19.02 26.57 -7.13
CA MET A 384 20.49 26.46 -7.14
C MET A 384 20.98 25.88 -8.47
N THR A 385 20.89 26.66 -9.54
CA THR A 385 21.22 26.22 -10.91
C THR A 385 22.69 25.79 -11.10
N GLU A 386 23.58 26.22 -10.21
CA GLU A 386 24.99 25.84 -10.17
C GLU A 386 25.23 24.37 -9.77
N VAL A 387 24.26 23.72 -9.11
CA VAL A 387 24.35 22.30 -8.74
C VAL A 387 23.77 21.47 -9.89
N PRO A 388 24.51 20.54 -10.52
CA PRO A 388 23.99 19.77 -11.65
C PRO A 388 22.74 18.95 -11.32
N PHE A 389 21.77 18.92 -12.23
CA PHE A 389 20.56 18.09 -12.07
C PHE A 389 20.87 16.63 -12.37
N ASN A 390 20.50 15.73 -11.45
CA ASN A 390 20.58 14.29 -11.67
C ASN A 390 19.39 13.56 -11.03
N PRO A 391 18.39 13.11 -11.81
CA PRO A 391 17.19 12.48 -11.28
C PRO A 391 17.43 11.07 -10.71
N ALA A 392 18.61 10.49 -10.92
CA ALA A 392 18.95 9.13 -10.46
C ALA A 392 19.51 9.09 -9.03
N ILE A 393 19.89 10.23 -8.45
CA ILE A 393 20.47 10.33 -7.10
C ILE A 393 19.84 11.51 -6.35
N LYS A 394 19.99 11.57 -5.03
CA LYS A 394 19.71 12.79 -4.25
C LYS A 394 20.81 13.81 -4.57
N ASP A 395 20.56 14.63 -5.58
CA ASP A 395 21.57 15.49 -6.22
C ASP A 395 21.91 16.76 -5.42
N GLY A 396 21.14 17.08 -4.38
CA GLY A 396 21.29 18.31 -3.61
C GLY A 396 20.99 19.59 -4.40
N ARG A 397 20.46 19.48 -5.63
CA ARG A 397 20.02 20.62 -6.43
C ARG A 397 18.69 21.10 -5.85
N GLY A 398 18.76 22.03 -4.91
CA GLY A 398 17.61 22.55 -4.17
C GLY A 398 17.33 24.04 -4.39
N THR A 399 16.71 24.67 -3.39
CA THR A 399 16.38 26.11 -3.39
C THR A 399 16.93 26.85 -2.16
N ARG A 400 17.24 28.15 -2.30
CA ARG A 400 17.63 29.03 -1.18
C ARG A 400 16.59 30.12 -0.92
N GLY A 401 16.33 30.44 0.35
CA GLY A 401 15.56 31.62 0.76
C GLY A 401 14.02 31.51 0.61
N LEU A 402 13.49 30.34 0.27
CA LEU A 402 12.04 30.10 0.26
C LEU A 402 11.56 29.62 1.64
N ALA A 403 10.31 29.95 1.99
CA ALA A 403 9.66 29.48 3.21
C ALA A 403 9.50 27.95 3.24
N VAL A 404 9.18 27.37 2.07
CA VAL A 404 9.16 25.93 1.86
C VAL A 404 10.38 25.59 0.98
N PRO A 405 11.40 24.87 1.47
CA PRO A 405 12.53 24.49 0.65
C PRO A 405 12.14 23.42 -0.37
N LYS A 406 12.99 23.20 -1.38
CA LYS A 406 13.10 21.92 -2.07
C LYS A 406 14.52 21.40 -1.89
N THR A 407 14.68 20.17 -1.40
CA THR A 407 16.01 19.64 -1.04
C THR A 407 16.78 19.10 -2.24
N ASN A 408 16.11 18.47 -3.20
CA ASN A 408 16.72 17.84 -4.39
C ASN A 408 15.90 18.11 -5.65
N TRP A 409 16.49 17.92 -6.83
CA TRP A 409 15.80 17.92 -8.14
C TRP A 409 15.06 19.22 -8.49
N ALA A 410 15.51 20.36 -7.98
CA ALA A 410 14.94 21.67 -8.28
C ALA A 410 15.37 22.15 -9.67
N ASN A 411 14.41 22.25 -10.59
CA ASN A 411 14.57 22.97 -11.86
C ASN A 411 13.74 24.25 -11.83
N THR A 412 14.21 25.28 -12.53
CA THR A 412 13.37 26.43 -12.86
C THR A 412 12.17 25.96 -13.68
N ILE A 413 11.06 26.68 -13.61
CA ILE A 413 9.84 26.51 -14.40
C ILE A 413 9.77 27.72 -15.32
N ASP A 414 10.48 27.64 -16.44
CA ASP A 414 10.75 28.78 -17.33
C ASP A 414 10.77 28.40 -18.82
N GLN A 415 10.59 27.11 -19.15
CA GLN A 415 10.61 26.64 -20.53
C GLN A 415 9.30 25.93 -20.88
N GLY A 416 8.48 26.62 -21.69
CA GLY A 416 7.29 26.03 -22.29
C GLY A 416 7.63 24.85 -23.22
N PRO A 417 6.66 24.00 -23.54
CA PRO A 417 5.30 23.98 -23.00
C PRO A 417 5.28 23.57 -21.52
N PHE A 418 4.36 24.19 -20.77
CA PHE A 418 4.08 23.87 -19.37
C PHE A 418 2.89 22.93 -19.27
N GLU A 419 2.96 21.98 -18.33
CA GLU A 419 1.85 21.08 -18.02
C GLU A 419 1.54 21.10 -16.53
N ALA A 420 0.25 21.11 -16.21
CA ALA A 420 -0.21 21.00 -14.83
C ALA A 420 -1.23 19.88 -14.68
N TYR A 421 -1.16 19.17 -13.56
CA TYR A 421 -2.00 18.01 -13.25
C TYR A 421 -2.69 18.21 -11.90
N ALA A 422 -4.02 18.19 -11.89
CA ALA A 422 -4.78 18.37 -10.65
C ALA A 422 -4.76 17.08 -9.83
N VAL A 423 -4.47 17.22 -8.55
CA VAL A 423 -4.37 16.11 -7.61
C VAL A 423 -5.15 16.37 -6.33
N THR A 424 -5.69 15.30 -5.76
CA THR A 424 -6.30 15.22 -4.43
C THR A 424 -5.68 14.07 -3.64
N CYS A 425 -6.27 13.71 -2.52
CA CYS A 425 -5.87 12.60 -1.67
C CYS A 425 -6.52 11.29 -2.12
N GLY A 426 -5.68 10.27 -2.33
CA GLY A 426 -6.11 8.87 -2.45
C GLY A 426 -5.63 8.06 -1.25
N LEU A 427 -6.54 7.74 -0.34
CA LEU A 427 -6.27 6.89 0.82
C LEU A 427 -6.13 5.43 0.37
N THR A 428 -5.03 4.79 0.72
CA THR A 428 -4.74 3.41 0.34
C THR A 428 -5.03 2.43 1.47
N PHE A 429 -4.50 2.68 2.67
CA PHE A 429 -4.68 1.78 3.81
C PHE A 429 -4.37 2.47 5.14
N THR A 430 -4.83 1.87 6.23
CA THR A 430 -4.76 2.39 7.61
C THR A 430 -3.71 1.66 8.46
N PHE A 431 -3.11 2.35 9.44
CA PHE A 431 -2.00 1.79 10.24
C PHE A 431 -2.42 1.28 11.63
N GLY A 432 -3.63 1.60 12.07
CA GLY A 432 -4.22 1.10 13.32
C GLY A 432 -4.99 -0.18 13.09
N GLY A 433 -4.93 -1.10 14.04
CA GLY A 433 -5.56 -2.41 13.94
C GLY A 433 -5.53 -3.17 15.25
N LEU A 434 -5.43 -4.49 15.18
CA LEU A 434 -5.38 -5.37 16.35
C LEU A 434 -3.94 -5.68 16.76
N LYS A 435 -3.69 -5.87 18.06
CA LYS A 435 -2.45 -6.50 18.55
C LYS A 435 -2.51 -8.00 18.32
N ILE A 436 -1.41 -8.58 17.88
CA ILE A 436 -1.21 -10.02 17.77
C ILE A 436 0.06 -10.47 18.49
N THR A 437 0.10 -11.76 18.84
CA THR A 437 1.31 -12.48 19.28
C THR A 437 2.23 -12.81 18.09
N ASN A 438 3.39 -13.40 18.38
CA ASN A 438 4.36 -13.84 17.37
C ASN A 438 3.91 -15.11 16.63
N GLU A 439 2.77 -15.68 17.02
CA GLU A 439 2.08 -16.81 16.41
C GLU A 439 0.83 -16.38 15.63
N GLY A 440 0.48 -15.08 15.66
CA GLY A 440 -0.65 -14.49 14.96
C GLY A 440 -1.97 -14.49 15.74
N GLU A 441 -1.96 -14.88 17.02
CA GLU A 441 -3.15 -14.88 17.89
C GLU A 441 -3.51 -13.45 18.29
N VAL A 442 -4.79 -13.12 18.31
CA VAL A 442 -5.24 -11.77 18.73
C VAL A 442 -5.14 -11.64 20.25
N GLU A 443 -4.49 -10.58 20.72
CA GLU A 443 -4.46 -10.23 22.14
C GLU A 443 -5.73 -9.48 22.56
N GLY A 444 -6.26 -9.84 23.73
CA GLY A 444 -7.28 -9.11 24.45
C GLY A 444 -6.72 -7.91 25.22
N SER A 445 -7.60 -6.96 25.57
CA SER A 445 -7.22 -5.78 26.35
C SER A 445 -6.82 -6.11 27.79
N ASP A 446 -7.12 -7.33 28.26
CA ASP A 446 -6.71 -7.89 29.55
C ASP A 446 -5.30 -8.50 29.53
N GLY A 447 -4.66 -8.56 28.35
CA GLY A 447 -3.30 -9.06 28.17
C GLY A 447 -3.20 -10.56 27.86
N HIS A 448 -4.32 -11.28 27.75
CA HIS A 448 -4.33 -12.69 27.32
C HIS A 448 -4.69 -12.80 25.84
N VAL A 449 -4.36 -13.93 25.21
CA VAL A 449 -4.85 -14.24 23.87
C VAL A 449 -6.35 -14.51 23.89
N ILE A 450 -7.07 -14.15 22.82
CA ILE A 450 -8.45 -14.56 22.59
C ILE A 450 -8.41 -15.93 21.88
N PRO A 451 -8.73 -17.04 22.57
CA PRO A 451 -8.56 -18.37 22.01
C PRO A 451 -9.39 -18.58 20.75
N GLY A 452 -8.76 -19.15 19.72
CA GLY A 452 -9.39 -19.41 18.43
C GLY A 452 -9.45 -18.20 17.49
N LEU A 453 -8.93 -17.03 17.89
CA LEU A 453 -8.91 -15.83 17.05
C LEU A 453 -7.49 -15.45 16.63
N PHE A 454 -7.29 -15.31 15.32
CA PHE A 454 -6.04 -14.91 14.69
C PHE A 454 -6.26 -13.71 13.77
N ALA A 455 -5.21 -12.95 13.48
CA ALA A 455 -5.31 -11.81 12.56
C ALA A 455 -4.06 -11.64 11.68
N ALA A 456 -4.24 -11.09 10.48
CA ALA A 456 -3.17 -10.86 9.52
C ALA A 456 -3.42 -9.69 8.59
N GLY A 457 -2.35 -9.22 7.94
CA GLY A 457 -2.39 -8.15 6.94
C GLY A 457 -2.57 -6.77 7.55
N GLU A 458 -3.25 -5.89 6.81
CA GLU A 458 -3.51 -4.50 7.24
C GLU A 458 -4.31 -4.42 8.55
N LEU A 459 -5.07 -5.47 8.87
CA LEU A 459 -5.86 -5.56 10.09
C LEU A 459 -4.98 -5.57 11.37
N VAL A 460 -3.68 -5.88 11.24
CA VAL A 460 -2.72 -5.90 12.34
C VAL A 460 -2.07 -4.52 12.49
N GLY A 461 -2.20 -3.94 13.69
CA GLY A 461 -1.54 -2.69 14.04
C GLY A 461 -0.10 -2.93 14.51
N GLY A 462 0.75 -1.89 14.42
CA GLY A 462 2.08 -1.89 15.05
C GLY A 462 3.27 -1.92 14.08
N LEU A 463 3.08 -2.32 12.82
CA LEU A 463 4.18 -2.28 11.83
C LEU A 463 4.48 -0.87 11.33
N PHE A 464 3.45 -0.05 11.09
CA PHE A 464 3.59 1.26 10.46
C PHE A 464 3.07 2.37 11.36
N TYR A 465 3.77 3.50 11.33
CA TYR A 465 3.42 4.74 12.05
C TYR A 465 3.83 5.90 11.17
N HIS A 466 2.96 6.91 11.01
CA HIS A 466 3.21 8.14 10.21
C HIS A 466 3.52 7.95 8.71
N ASN A 467 4.20 6.88 8.31
CA ASN A 467 4.64 6.53 6.96
C ASN A 467 4.99 5.03 6.90
N TYR A 468 5.28 4.51 5.71
CA TYR A 468 5.79 3.14 5.54
C TYR A 468 6.74 3.04 4.34
N PRO A 469 7.67 2.06 4.30
CA PRO A 469 8.53 1.86 3.13
C PRO A 469 7.75 1.16 2.01
N GLY A 470 7.72 1.76 0.82
CA GLY A 470 6.98 1.21 -0.32
C GLY A 470 7.34 -0.25 -0.64
N GLY A 471 6.33 -1.07 -0.94
CA GLY A 471 6.45 -2.51 -1.17
C GLY A 471 6.37 -3.38 0.10
N THR A 472 6.42 -2.78 1.29
CA THR A 472 6.35 -3.53 2.55
C THR A 472 4.95 -4.06 2.86
N GLY A 473 3.89 -3.34 2.49
CA GLY A 473 2.50 -3.72 2.86
C GLY A 473 2.04 -5.06 2.28
N LEU A 474 2.40 -5.40 1.04
CA LEU A 474 2.08 -6.71 0.48
C LEU A 474 2.94 -7.83 1.12
N VAL A 475 4.19 -7.53 1.43
CA VAL A 475 5.08 -8.50 2.09
C VAL A 475 4.65 -8.75 3.53
N SER A 476 4.23 -7.72 4.28
CA SER A 476 3.62 -7.90 5.60
C SER A 476 2.31 -8.69 5.52
N GLY A 477 1.50 -8.43 4.49
CA GLY A 477 0.33 -9.26 4.18
C GLY A 477 0.68 -10.74 4.04
N ALA A 478 1.66 -11.07 3.21
CA ALA A 478 2.06 -12.45 2.97
C ALA A 478 2.70 -13.11 4.20
N VAL A 479 3.64 -12.42 4.86
CA VAL A 479 4.37 -12.94 6.03
C VAL A 479 3.42 -13.17 7.21
N LEU A 480 2.63 -12.15 7.58
CA LEU A 480 1.68 -12.28 8.69
C LEU A 480 0.50 -13.18 8.33
N GLY A 481 0.09 -13.22 7.06
CA GLY A 481 -0.89 -14.17 6.55
C GLY A 481 -0.43 -15.60 6.77
N LYS A 482 0.76 -15.94 6.26
CA LYS A 482 1.36 -17.27 6.46
C LYS A 482 1.51 -17.61 7.95
N LEU A 483 1.99 -16.66 8.76
CA LEU A 483 2.13 -16.83 10.21
C LEU A 483 0.80 -17.19 10.89
N ALA A 484 -0.23 -16.36 10.69
CA ALA A 484 -1.54 -16.57 11.30
C ALA A 484 -2.22 -17.85 10.80
N GLY A 485 -2.02 -18.21 9.53
CA GLY A 485 -2.50 -19.47 8.96
C GLY A 485 -1.84 -20.70 9.60
N ASP A 486 -0.51 -20.69 9.72
CA ASP A 486 0.25 -21.74 10.39
C ASP A 486 -0.19 -21.89 11.86
N GLY A 487 -0.36 -20.77 12.58
CA GLY A 487 -0.85 -20.72 13.96
C GLY A 487 -2.26 -21.29 14.10
N ALA A 488 -3.21 -20.80 13.31
CA ALA A 488 -4.61 -21.26 13.33
C ALA A 488 -4.73 -22.75 12.97
N GLY A 489 -3.95 -23.21 11.98
CA GLY A 489 -3.93 -24.61 11.58
C GLY A 489 -3.38 -25.56 12.66
N LYS A 490 -2.40 -25.12 13.45
CA LYS A 490 -1.88 -25.88 14.61
C LYS A 490 -2.86 -25.89 15.77
N TYR A 491 -3.45 -24.74 16.08
CA TYR A 491 -4.50 -24.60 17.10
C TYR A 491 -5.68 -25.53 16.81
N ALA A 492 -6.19 -25.54 15.57
CA ALA A 492 -7.30 -26.39 15.17
C ALA A 492 -6.98 -27.90 15.21
N ALA A 493 -5.70 -28.27 15.15
CA ALA A 493 -5.20 -29.63 15.29
C ALA A 493 -4.93 -30.05 16.75
N GLY A 494 -5.07 -29.13 17.72
CA GLY A 494 -4.74 -29.37 19.14
C GLY A 494 -3.24 -29.49 19.40
N LYS A 495 -2.40 -28.94 18.53
CA LYS A 495 -0.94 -28.93 18.65
C LYS A 495 -0.48 -27.56 19.17
N ASN A 496 -0.58 -27.33 20.47
CA ASN A 496 0.07 -26.19 21.13
C ASN A 496 1.40 -26.63 21.74
#